data_AF-A0A5P8WHE4-F1
#
_entry.id   AF-A0A5P8WHE4-F1
#
_cell.length_a   1.000
_cell.length_b   1.000
_cell.length_c   1.000
_cell.angle_alpha   90.00
_cell.angle_beta   90.00
_cell.angle_gamma   90.00
#
_symmetry.space_group_name_H-M   'P 1'
#
loop_
_entity.id
_entity.type
_entity.pdbx_description
1 polymer ?
#
loop_
_entity_poly.entity_id
_entity_poly.type
_entity_poly.pdbx_seq_one_letter_code
_entity_poly.pdbx_strand_id
1 'polypeptide(L)'
;MCEEADFSCAFCDPPSPAYERCFELFLAISDIRGQHFRLGTTLYRVFQDVGLVAPSVSLVQPVVVRSDTKHLVDLSLLEAVDAFIEAGLTTQEEIVLTACLFNLIRGKDAVVSQSVSSTNNTQLER
;
A
#
# COMPACT_ATOMS: atom_id res chain seq x y z
N MET A 1 -15.24 -12.53 5.85
CA MET A 1 -13.88 -11.98 5.93
C MET A 1 -13.76 -10.84 4.95
N CYS A 2 -13.37 -9.66 5.41
CA CYS A 2 -13.01 -8.53 4.56
C CYS A 2 -11.54 -8.24 4.78
N GLU A 3 -10.76 -8.17 3.71
CA GLU A 3 -9.34 -7.88 3.73
C GLU A 3 -9.08 -6.62 2.93
N GLU A 4 -8.28 -5.72 3.48
CA GLU A 4 -7.93 -4.48 2.81
C GLU A 4 -6.51 -4.06 3.14
N ALA A 5 -5.82 -3.52 2.14
CA ALA A 5 -4.49 -2.99 2.31
C ALA A 5 -4.52 -1.65 3.05
N ASP A 6 -3.40 -1.33 3.69
CA ASP A 6 -3.14 0.02 4.19
C ASP A 6 -1.80 0.52 3.65
N PHE A 7 -1.86 1.54 2.81
CA PHE A 7 -0.69 2.12 2.15
C PHE A 7 0.05 3.12 3.06
N SER A 8 -0.50 3.46 4.23
CA SER A 8 0.12 4.42 5.15
C SER A 8 1.15 3.79 6.12
N CYS A 9 1.26 2.47 6.15
CA CYS A 9 2.14 1.75 7.08
C CYS A 9 3.25 0.92 6.39
N ALA A 10 3.51 1.17 5.10
CA ALA A 10 4.60 0.56 4.37
C ALA A 10 5.96 1.14 4.81
N PHE A 11 7.01 0.31 4.86
CA PHE A 11 8.38 0.77 5.17
C PHE A 11 9.43 0.07 4.30
N CYS A 12 10.62 0.69 4.22
CA CYS A 12 11.82 0.16 3.57
C CYS A 12 13.04 0.38 4.49
N ASP A 13 13.86 -0.66 4.72
CA ASP A 13 15.15 -0.56 5.40
C ASP A 13 16.29 -1.15 4.52
N PRO A 14 17.34 -0.39 4.18
CA PRO A 14 17.56 1.01 4.53
C PRO A 14 16.49 1.94 3.93
N PRO A 15 16.22 3.11 4.54
CA PRO A 15 15.25 4.07 4.03
C PRO A 15 15.48 4.40 2.56
N SER A 16 14.39 4.48 1.81
CA SER A 16 14.41 4.77 0.39
C SER A 16 13.42 5.88 0.06
N PRO A 17 13.90 7.06 -0.38
CA PRO A 17 13.03 8.13 -0.84
C PRO A 17 12.14 7.70 -2.02
N ALA A 18 12.64 6.82 -2.89
CA ALA A 18 11.83 6.30 -4.00
C ALA A 18 10.69 5.41 -3.50
N TYR A 19 10.95 4.58 -2.48
CA TYR A 19 9.92 3.73 -1.89
C TYR A 19 8.85 4.56 -1.21
N GLU A 20 9.25 5.52 -0.38
CA GLU A 20 8.34 6.47 0.27
C GLU A 20 7.51 7.25 -0.76
N ARG A 21 8.17 7.78 -1.80
CA ARG A 21 7.50 8.56 -2.85
C ARG A 21 6.42 7.79 -3.59
N CYS A 22 6.59 6.49 -3.81
CA CYS A 22 5.53 5.67 -4.42
C CYS A 22 4.26 5.65 -3.57
N PHE A 23 4.37 5.43 -2.27
CA PHE A 23 3.20 5.41 -1.39
C PHE A 23 2.57 6.80 -1.26
N GLU A 24 3.37 7.88 -1.27
CA GLU A 24 2.83 9.23 -1.35
C GLU A 24 1.97 9.46 -2.61
N LEU A 25 2.44 9.02 -3.78
CA LEU A 25 1.69 9.15 -5.03
C LEU A 25 0.38 8.35 -4.99
N PHE A 26 0.42 7.11 -4.50
CA PHE A 26 -0.79 6.29 -4.35
C PHE A 26 -1.80 6.90 -3.38
N LEU A 27 -1.32 7.40 -2.24
CA LEU A 27 -2.19 8.05 -1.27
C LEU A 27 -2.79 9.34 -1.85
N ALA A 28 -1.99 10.17 -2.51
CA ALA A 28 -2.45 11.42 -3.12
C ALA A 28 -3.47 11.19 -4.25
N ILE A 29 -3.23 10.22 -5.15
CA ILE A 29 -4.21 9.91 -6.19
C ILE A 29 -5.50 9.33 -5.60
N SER A 30 -5.39 8.55 -4.52
CA SER A 30 -6.57 8.00 -3.84
C SER A 30 -7.44 9.11 -3.27
N ASP A 31 -6.83 10.12 -2.66
CA ASP A 31 -7.52 11.28 -2.10
C ASP A 31 -8.20 12.10 -3.21
N ILE A 32 -7.54 12.30 -4.36
CA ILE A 32 -8.11 13.00 -5.53
C ILE A 32 -9.32 12.25 -6.13
N ARG A 33 -9.25 10.91 -6.18
CA ARG A 33 -10.27 10.05 -6.81
C ARG A 33 -11.38 9.60 -5.85
N GLY A 34 -11.33 10.00 -4.57
CA GLY A 34 -12.27 9.52 -3.55
C GLY A 34 -12.13 8.02 -3.25
N GLN A 35 -10.95 7.45 -3.50
CA GLN A 35 -10.60 6.09 -3.11
C GLN A 35 -9.99 6.10 -1.69
N HIS A 36 -10.04 4.96 -0.99
CA HIS A 36 -9.59 4.89 0.40
C HIS A 36 -8.46 3.86 0.58
N PHE A 37 -7.23 4.25 0.24
CA PHE A 37 -6.06 3.36 0.39
C PHE A 37 -5.53 3.26 1.83
N ARG A 38 -6.22 3.89 2.79
CA ARG A 38 -6.00 3.79 4.25
C ARG A 38 -7.15 3.05 4.93
N LEU A 39 -7.91 2.27 4.17
CA LEU A 39 -9.12 1.62 4.68
C LEU A 39 -8.76 0.47 5.64
N GLY A 40 -7.65 -0.24 5.41
CA GLY A 40 -7.22 -1.36 6.26
C GLY A 40 -7.18 -1.03 7.76
N THR A 41 -6.60 0.10 8.17
CA THR A 41 -6.56 0.51 9.60
C THR A 41 -7.89 1.03 10.13
N THR A 42 -8.84 1.39 9.25
CA THR A 42 -10.16 1.94 9.64
C THR A 42 -11.31 0.92 9.56
N LEU A 43 -11.09 -0.25 8.95
CA LEU A 43 -12.09 -1.31 8.77
C LEU A 43 -12.81 -1.69 10.06
N TYR A 44 -12.08 -1.82 11.18
CA TYR A 44 -12.68 -2.13 12.47
C TYR A 44 -13.78 -1.12 12.85
N ARG A 45 -13.48 0.18 12.70
CA ARG A 45 -14.43 1.25 13.00
C ARG A 45 -15.58 1.27 12.00
N VAL A 46 -15.30 1.11 10.70
CA VAL A 46 -16.35 1.00 9.66
C VAL A 46 -17.34 -0.12 9.99
N PHE A 47 -16.84 -1.26 10.46
CA PHE A 47 -17.67 -2.41 10.82
C PHE A 47 -18.54 -2.12 12.05
N GLN A 48 -17.99 -1.43 13.05
CA GLN A 48 -18.77 -0.96 14.20
C GLN A 48 -19.86 0.04 13.78
N ASP A 49 -19.53 0.98 12.90
CA ASP A 49 -20.45 2.05 12.46
C ASP A 49 -21.66 1.48 11.69
N VAL A 50 -21.51 0.35 10.99
CA VAL A 50 -22.62 -0.36 10.32
C VAL A 50 -23.36 -1.34 11.22
N GLY A 51 -23.04 -1.39 12.52
CA GLY A 51 -23.73 -2.20 13.52
C GLY A 51 -23.26 -3.65 13.62
N LEU A 52 -22.10 -4.01 13.05
CA LEU A 52 -21.52 -5.34 13.28
C LEU A 52 -21.03 -5.44 14.73
N VAL A 53 -21.51 -6.46 15.43
CA VAL A 53 -21.18 -6.71 16.84
C VAL A 53 -19.90 -7.53 16.93
N ALA A 54 -18.96 -7.07 17.76
CA ALA A 54 -17.68 -7.75 18.05
C ALA A 54 -16.82 -8.09 16.81
N PRO A 55 -16.52 -7.13 15.90
CA PRO A 55 -15.53 -7.38 14.86
C PRO A 55 -14.17 -7.67 15.49
N SER A 56 -13.38 -8.57 14.88
CA SER A 56 -11.98 -8.77 15.20
C SER A 56 -11.11 -8.34 14.03
N VAL A 57 -9.99 -7.67 14.30
CA VAL A 57 -8.98 -7.30 13.30
C VAL A 57 -7.72 -8.13 13.49
N SER A 58 -7.14 -8.57 12.39
CA SER A 58 -5.78 -9.08 12.32
C SER A 58 -4.98 -8.23 11.33
N LEU A 59 -3.75 -7.88 11.71
CA LEU A 59 -2.80 -7.19 10.84
C LEU A 59 -1.76 -8.20 10.36
N VAL A 60 -1.60 -8.31 9.05
CA VAL A 60 -0.55 -9.10 8.42
C VAL A 60 0.34 -8.15 7.63
N GLN A 61 1.62 -8.10 7.98
CA GLN A 61 2.61 -7.26 7.30
C GLN A 61 3.80 -8.13 6.88
N PRO A 62 3.74 -8.73 5.68
CA PRO A 62 4.85 -9.50 5.16
C PRO A 62 6.08 -8.60 4.98
N VAL A 63 7.23 -9.12 5.41
CA VAL A 63 8.52 -8.44 5.29
C VAL A 63 9.39 -9.26 4.35
N VAL A 64 9.93 -8.61 3.32
CA VAL A 64 10.73 -9.26 2.27
C VAL A 64 12.11 -8.62 2.24
N VAL A 65 13.18 -9.43 2.29
CA VAL A 65 14.58 -8.99 2.32
C VAL A 65 15.26 -9.07 0.94
N ARG A 66 14.75 -9.93 0.05
CA ARG A 66 15.27 -10.16 -1.32
C ARG A 66 14.13 -10.31 -2.32
N SER A 67 14.26 -9.64 -3.47
CA SER A 67 13.17 -9.34 -4.40
C SER A 67 12.77 -10.50 -5.33
N ASP A 68 12.44 -11.65 -4.77
CA ASP A 68 12.02 -12.80 -5.58
C ASP A 68 10.50 -12.92 -5.67
N THR A 69 9.74 -12.16 -4.87
CA THR A 69 8.38 -12.61 -4.50
C THR A 69 7.24 -11.62 -4.57
N LYS A 70 7.41 -10.32 -4.88
CA LYS A 70 6.26 -9.45 -5.22
C LYS A 70 6.68 -8.11 -5.85
N HIS A 71 6.56 -8.02 -7.17
CA HIS A 71 6.71 -6.79 -7.96
C HIS A 71 5.45 -5.91 -7.94
N LEU A 72 4.64 -6.00 -6.88
CA LEU A 72 3.31 -5.40 -6.90
C LEU A 72 3.38 -3.87 -6.87
N VAL A 73 4.28 -3.29 -6.07
CA VAL A 73 4.39 -1.83 -5.91
C VAL A 73 4.89 -1.17 -7.18
N ASP A 74 5.95 -1.70 -7.77
CA ASP A 74 6.56 -1.13 -8.97
C ASP A 74 5.70 -1.34 -10.21
N LEU A 75 5.08 -2.51 -10.37
CA LEU A 75 4.13 -2.71 -11.46
C LEU A 75 2.93 -1.78 -11.29
N SER A 76 2.38 -1.65 -10.07
CA SER A 76 1.29 -0.71 -9.81
C SER A 76 1.70 0.74 -10.10
N LEU A 77 2.96 1.12 -9.83
CA LEU A 77 3.46 2.47 -10.12
C LEU A 77 3.47 2.69 -11.63
N LEU A 78 4.03 1.74 -12.39
CA LEU A 78 4.14 1.81 -13.85
C LEU A 78 2.77 1.83 -14.55
N GLU A 79 1.82 1.03 -14.06
CA GLU A 79 0.45 1.01 -14.58
C GLU A 79 -0.32 2.31 -14.27
N ALA A 80 0.02 2.99 -13.17
CA ALA A 80 -0.67 4.21 -12.75
C ALA A 80 0.01 5.52 -13.21
N VAL A 81 1.07 5.46 -14.03
CA VAL A 81 1.85 6.64 -14.45
C VAL A 81 0.97 7.73 -15.06
N ASP A 82 0.16 7.37 -16.06
CA ASP A 82 -0.69 8.33 -16.75
C ASP A 82 -1.66 9.00 -15.77
N ALA A 83 -2.23 8.22 -14.84
CA ALA A 83 -3.11 8.73 -13.81
C ALA A 83 -2.43 9.75 -12.88
N PHE A 84 -1.17 9.53 -12.52
CA PHE A 84 -0.42 10.46 -11.69
C PHE A 84 -0.06 11.75 -12.43
N ILE A 85 0.33 11.63 -13.70
CA ILE A 85 0.70 12.77 -14.55
C ILE A 85 -0.55 13.63 -14.85
N GLU A 86 -1.67 13.00 -15.24
CA GLU A 86 -2.95 13.68 -15.49
C GLU A 86 -3.47 14.42 -14.25
N ALA A 87 -3.25 13.85 -13.06
CA ALA A 87 -3.60 14.48 -11.79
C ALA A 87 -2.59 15.56 -11.34
N GLY A 88 -1.49 15.78 -12.08
CA GLY A 88 -0.46 16.76 -11.75
C GLY A 88 0.38 16.41 -10.53
N LEU A 89 0.44 15.13 -10.14
CA LEU A 89 1.15 14.66 -8.94
C LEU A 89 2.64 14.42 -9.18
N THR A 90 3.04 14.21 -10.44
CA THR A 90 4.41 13.85 -10.83
C THR A 90 4.67 14.17 -12.31
N THR A 91 5.90 13.96 -12.77
CA THR A 91 6.28 14.02 -14.20
C THR A 91 6.84 12.70 -14.69
N GLN A 92 6.93 12.54 -16.01
CA GLN A 92 7.53 11.36 -16.61
C GLN A 92 8.99 11.17 -16.17
N GLU A 93 9.74 12.26 -16.02
CA GLU A 93 11.14 12.24 -15.57
C GLU A 93 11.25 11.75 -14.11
N GLU A 94 10.38 12.22 -13.22
CA GLU A 94 10.36 11.79 -11.83
C GLU A 94 10.03 10.30 -11.69
N ILE A 95 9.07 9.79 -12.48
CA ILE A 95 8.72 8.37 -12.52
C ILE A 95 9.91 7.51 -12.97
N VAL A 96 10.62 7.93 -14.03
CA VAL A 96 11.81 7.22 -14.52
C VAL A 96 12.90 7.18 -13.46
N LEU A 97 13.15 8.30 -12.77
CA LEU A 97 14.11 8.35 -11.66
C LEU A 97 13.68 7.43 -10.50
N THR A 98 12.40 7.43 -10.15
CA THR A 98 11.85 6.58 -9.08
C THR A 98 12.02 5.11 -9.43
N ALA A 99 11.65 4.69 -10.65
CA ALA A 99 11.82 3.32 -11.12
C ALA A 99 13.29 2.88 -11.16
N CYS A 100 14.22 3.76 -11.56
CA CYS A 100 15.65 3.49 -11.50
C CYS A 100 16.14 3.24 -10.07
N LEU A 101 15.69 4.05 -9.11
CA LEU A 101 16.05 3.90 -7.70
C LEU A 101 15.50 2.60 -7.10
N PHE A 102 14.28 2.18 -7.48
CA PHE A 102 13.75 0.86 -7.12
C PHE A 102 14.67 -0.28 -7.57
N ASN A 103 15.16 -0.22 -8.82
CA ASN A 103 16.09 -1.23 -9.34
C ASN A 103 17.42 -1.26 -8.57
N LEU A 104 17.89 -0.13 -8.05
CA LEU A 104 19.10 -0.08 -7.23
C LEU A 104 18.91 -0.73 -5.85
N ILE A 105 17.74 -0.56 -5.24
CA ILE A 105 17.41 -1.13 -3.92
C ILE A 105 17.23 -2.65 -4.04
N ARG A 106 16.68 -3.14 -5.15
CA ARG A 106 16.57 -4.58 -5.43
C ARG A 106 17.90 -5.32 -5.46
N GLY A 107 18.98 -4.64 -5.84
CA GLY A 107 20.33 -5.21 -5.84
C GLY A 107 20.99 -5.27 -4.47
N LYS A 108 20.33 -4.81 -3.41
CA LYS A 108 20.83 -4.77 -2.02
C LYS A 108 19.90 -5.54 -1.09
N ASP A 109 20.42 -6.02 0.03
CA ASP A 109 19.60 -6.61 1.10
C ASP A 109 18.70 -5.49 1.68
N ALA A 110 17.48 -5.38 1.18
CA ALA A 110 16.53 -4.33 1.54
C ALA A 110 15.23 -4.96 2.03
N VAL A 111 14.78 -4.51 3.20
CA VAL A 111 13.63 -4.99 3.93
C VAL A 111 12.43 -4.13 3.56
N VAL A 112 11.46 -4.66 2.83
CA VAL A 112 10.23 -3.93 2.43
C VAL A 112 8.98 -4.60 2.97
N SER A 113 7.93 -3.81 3.23
CA SER A 113 6.65 -4.34 3.68
C SER A 113 5.44 -3.55 3.17
N GLN A 114 4.30 -4.25 3.11
CA GLN A 114 2.97 -3.69 2.94
C GLN A 114 2.02 -4.36 3.94
N SER A 115 1.21 -3.57 4.62
CA SER A 115 0.21 -4.06 5.57
C SER A 115 -1.09 -4.43 4.88
N VAL A 116 -1.67 -5.54 5.31
CA VAL A 116 -3.04 -5.95 5.01
C VAL A 116 -3.76 -6.20 6.33
N SER A 117 -4.91 -5.57 6.50
CA SER A 117 -5.80 -5.80 7.64
C SER A 117 -6.93 -6.73 7.21
N SER A 118 -7.20 -7.76 7.99
CA SER A 118 -8.39 -8.60 7.82
C SER A 118 -9.34 -8.43 9.00
N THR A 119 -10.63 -8.30 8.69
CA THR A 119 -11.70 -8.21 9.70
C THR A 119 -12.70 -9.33 9.53
N ASN A 120 -13.00 -10.04 10.62
CA ASN A 120 -14.00 -11.11 10.68
C ASN A 120 -15.11 -10.80 11.70
N ASN A 121 -16.29 -11.37 11.45
CA ASN A 121 -17.41 -11.36 12.39
C ASN A 121 -17.65 -12.79 12.87
N THR A 122 -17.46 -13.02 14.18
CA THR A 122 -17.53 -14.34 14.82
C THR A 122 -18.95 -14.92 14.93
N GLN A 123 -20.00 -14.20 14.48
CA GLN A 123 -21.38 -14.71 14.51
C GLN A 123 -21.84 -15.45 13.24
N LEU A 124 -21.07 -15.45 12.14
CA LEU A 124 -21.42 -16.17 10.91
C LEU A 124 -20.87 -17.61 10.86
N GLU A 125 -20.15 -18.06 11.89
CA GLU A 125 -19.54 -19.39 11.98
C GLU A 125 -20.28 -20.34 12.96
N ARG A 126 -21.56 -20.09 13.25
CA ARG A 126 -22.41 -20.97 14.08
C ARG A 126 -23.68 -21.41 13.37
#